data_AF-B8MIY2-F1
#
_entry.id   AF-B8MIY2-F1
#
_cell.length_a   1.000
_cell.length_b   1.000
_cell.length_c   1.000
_cell.angle_alpha   90.00
_cell.angle_beta   90.00
_cell.angle_gamma   90.00
#
_symmetry.space_group_name_H-M   'P 1'
#
loop_
_entity.id
_entity.type
_entity.pdbx_description
1 polymer ?
#
loop_
_entity_poly.entity_id
_entity_poly.type
_entity_poly.pdbx_seq_one_letter_code
_entity_poly.pdbx_strand_id
1 'polypeptide(L)'
;MKGTYHPVSVRAQAVALMAHGIDINEVMADTGMSRTAILFWVKKAKERGFNPNINRHVLWMTKDCAGREKSVEFLGYEAGLTDEMKKKRLDFYLKLQDWGLEKLKDIISTGIVLGHRRGSQKVWRTFADVSNPTVIRRHWKGVTEFMVWACFTYDKEGPIYIWKTETAQDKKLADIEIAKLNEELEPIKKTEWELNTGLTRVQLRSGKTPGRVPQWRWNKKNRKLVRESKGGIDWWRYQKVELFKYLADSITY
;
A
#
# COMPACT_ATOMS: atom_id res chain seq x y z
N MET A 1 47.55 -22.11 -13.01
CA MET A 1 47.12 -23.10 -11.98
C MET A 1 45.86 -22.57 -11.30
N LYS A 2 44.73 -23.29 -11.39
CA LYS A 2 43.48 -22.92 -10.71
C LYS A 2 43.71 -23.06 -9.20
N GLY A 3 43.46 -21.99 -8.44
CA GLY A 3 43.60 -22.02 -6.98
C GLY A 3 42.68 -23.07 -6.38
N THR A 4 43.23 -23.96 -5.55
CA THR A 4 42.49 -24.99 -4.83
C THR A 4 41.40 -24.34 -3.97
N TYR A 5 40.16 -24.80 -4.11
CA TYR A 5 39.06 -24.29 -3.28
C TYR A 5 39.21 -24.85 -1.87
N HIS A 6 39.36 -23.96 -0.88
CA HIS A 6 39.34 -24.34 0.53
C HIS A 6 37.94 -24.04 1.11
N PRO A 7 37.32 -24.94 1.90
CA PRO A 7 36.04 -24.66 2.56
C PRO A 7 36.14 -23.46 3.51
N VAL A 8 35.01 -22.83 3.83
CA VAL A 8 34.98 -21.65 4.70
C VAL A 8 35.48 -21.98 6.11
N SER A 9 35.16 -23.17 6.62
CA SER A 9 35.62 -23.67 7.93
C SER A 9 37.14 -23.73 8.01
N VAL A 10 37.80 -24.32 7.02
CA VAL A 10 39.26 -24.45 6.95
C VAL A 10 39.95 -23.09 6.89
N ARG A 11 39.38 -22.14 6.11
CA ARG A 11 39.88 -20.77 6.05
C ARG A 11 39.73 -20.02 7.38
N ALA A 12 38.62 -20.21 8.06
CA ALA A 12 38.37 -19.61 9.37
C ALA A 12 39.32 -20.20 10.44
N GLN A 13 39.54 -21.52 10.41
CA GLN A 13 40.50 -22.21 11.28
C GLN A 13 41.91 -21.67 11.08
N ALA A 14 42.38 -21.55 9.83
CA ALA A 14 43.70 -20.98 9.53
C ALA A 14 43.88 -19.55 10.09
N VAL A 15 42.87 -18.68 9.94
CA VAL A 15 42.91 -17.31 10.48
C VAL A 15 42.91 -17.31 12.01
N ALA A 16 42.15 -18.21 12.65
CA ALA A 16 42.11 -18.33 14.09
C ALA A 16 43.44 -18.82 14.67
N LEU A 17 44.04 -19.87 14.10
CA LEU A 17 45.34 -20.41 14.54
C LEU A 17 46.44 -19.35 14.42
N MET A 18 46.47 -18.61 13.29
CA MET A 18 47.39 -17.48 13.10
C MET A 18 47.16 -16.33 14.10
N ALA A 19 45.92 -16.10 14.53
CA ALA A 19 45.60 -15.09 15.55
C ALA A 19 46.03 -15.52 16.97
N HIS A 20 46.13 -16.83 17.21
CA HIS A 20 46.65 -17.40 18.45
C HIS A 20 48.19 -17.50 18.49
N GLY A 21 48.88 -17.05 17.44
CA GLY A 21 50.34 -17.00 17.38
C GLY A 21 51.02 -18.35 17.06
N ILE A 22 50.26 -19.32 16.53
CA ILE A 22 50.79 -20.61 16.08
C ILE A 22 51.66 -20.41 14.84
N ASP A 23 52.76 -21.14 14.74
CA ASP A 23 53.69 -21.01 13.61
C ASP A 23 53.02 -21.40 12.28
N ILE A 24 53.37 -20.68 11.22
CA ILE A 24 52.72 -20.86 9.92
C ILE A 24 52.94 -22.26 9.34
N ASN A 25 54.05 -22.93 9.66
CA ASN A 25 54.32 -24.28 9.16
C ASN A 25 53.40 -25.32 9.83
N GLU A 26 53.08 -25.13 11.12
CA GLU A 26 52.11 -25.96 11.84
C GLU A 26 50.69 -25.73 11.30
N VAL A 27 50.32 -24.47 11.05
CA VAL A 27 49.02 -24.15 10.43
C VAL A 27 48.89 -24.77 9.03
N MET A 28 49.98 -24.83 8.26
CA MET A 28 50.00 -25.50 6.95
C MET A 28 49.77 -27.01 7.08
N ALA A 29 50.38 -27.66 8.07
CA ALA A 29 50.20 -29.09 8.31
C ALA A 29 48.75 -29.42 8.70
N ASP A 30 48.15 -28.61 9.58
CA ASP A 30 46.79 -28.86 10.08
C ASP A 30 45.69 -28.54 9.06
N THR A 31 45.87 -27.47 8.28
CA THR A 31 44.83 -26.98 7.36
C THR A 31 45.00 -27.47 5.92
N GLY A 32 46.17 -28.02 5.58
CA GLY A 32 46.55 -28.39 4.22
C GLY A 32 46.62 -27.19 3.25
N MET A 33 46.63 -25.96 3.78
CA MET A 33 46.69 -24.74 2.98
C MET A 33 48.15 -24.36 2.69
N SER A 34 48.40 -23.77 1.52
CA SER A 34 49.74 -23.21 1.25
C SER A 34 49.97 -21.95 2.09
N ARG A 35 51.24 -21.67 2.39
CA ARG A 35 51.68 -20.44 3.09
C ARG A 35 51.04 -19.18 2.50
N THR A 36 51.06 -19.08 1.17
CA THR A 36 50.52 -17.93 0.43
C THR A 36 49.02 -17.80 0.62
N ALA A 37 48.28 -18.91 0.65
CA ALA A 37 46.84 -18.89 0.89
C ALA A 37 46.52 -18.45 2.31
N ILE A 38 47.24 -18.95 3.32
CA ILE A 38 47.05 -18.56 4.73
C ILE A 38 47.27 -17.05 4.90
N LEU A 39 48.40 -16.53 4.41
CA LEU A 39 48.72 -15.10 4.50
C LEU A 39 47.69 -14.22 3.76
N PHE A 40 47.21 -14.68 2.60
CA PHE A 40 46.16 -14.01 1.85
C PHE A 40 44.86 -13.89 2.66
N TRP A 41 44.42 -14.97 3.33
CA TRP A 41 43.20 -14.94 4.13
C TRP A 41 43.35 -14.12 5.42
N VAL A 42 44.52 -14.16 6.06
CA VAL A 42 44.81 -13.29 7.22
C VAL A 42 44.79 -11.81 6.82
N LYS A 43 45.41 -11.45 5.69
CA LYS A 43 45.36 -10.09 5.15
C LYS A 43 43.92 -9.64 4.89
N LYS A 44 43.14 -10.49 4.21
CA LYS A 44 41.73 -10.20 3.89
C LYS A 44 40.83 -10.11 5.13
N ALA A 45 41.13 -10.86 6.18
CA ALA A 45 40.43 -10.76 7.46
C ALA A 45 40.72 -9.40 8.13
N LYS A 46 41.98 -8.97 8.15
CA LYS A 46 42.38 -7.64 8.67
C LYS A 46 41.73 -6.50 7.90
N GLU A 47 41.69 -6.57 6.57
CA GLU A 47 40.99 -5.60 5.71
C GLU A 47 39.48 -5.50 6.01
N ARG A 48 38.88 -6.60 6.49
CA ARG A 48 37.48 -6.66 6.93
C ARG A 48 37.28 -6.27 8.40
N GLY A 49 38.30 -5.72 9.05
CA GLY A 49 38.23 -5.24 10.43
C GLY A 49 38.41 -6.31 11.50
N PHE A 50 38.91 -7.50 11.16
CA PHE A 50 39.28 -8.51 12.16
C PHE A 50 40.51 -8.04 12.96
N ASN A 51 40.31 -7.74 14.24
CA ASN A 51 41.39 -7.44 15.18
C ASN A 51 41.28 -8.33 16.43
N PRO A 52 42.04 -9.43 16.51
CA PRO A 52 41.90 -10.42 17.57
C PRO A 52 42.19 -9.89 18.98
N ASN A 53 42.88 -8.75 19.09
CA ASN A 53 43.21 -8.12 20.38
C ASN A 53 42.09 -7.21 20.91
N ILE A 54 41.18 -6.74 20.04
CA ILE A 54 40.08 -5.84 20.40
C ILE A 54 38.73 -6.57 20.34
N ASN A 55 38.49 -7.37 19.30
CA ASN A 55 37.28 -8.15 19.12
C ASN A 55 37.57 -9.43 18.33
N ARG A 56 37.33 -10.59 18.94
CA ARG A 56 37.54 -11.91 18.31
C ARG A 56 36.55 -12.23 17.19
N HIS A 57 35.53 -11.40 16.98
CA HIS A 57 34.53 -11.62 15.92
C HIS A 57 34.85 -10.79 14.68
N VAL A 58 34.76 -11.42 13.51
CA VAL A 58 34.75 -10.70 12.23
C VAL A 58 33.40 -9.97 12.12
N LEU A 59 33.42 -8.63 12.15
CA LEU A 59 32.24 -7.83 11.86
C LEU A 59 31.89 -8.03 10.38
N TRP A 60 30.79 -8.73 10.11
CA TRP A 60 30.20 -8.81 8.77
C TRP A 60 29.54 -7.47 8.47
N MET A 61 30.32 -6.46 8.11
CA MET A 61 29.74 -5.27 7.52
C MET A 61 29.24 -5.64 6.12
N THR A 62 27.96 -6.01 6.02
CA THR A 62 27.25 -6.01 4.74
C THR A 62 27.05 -4.57 4.32
N LYS A 63 28.10 -3.96 3.78
CA LYS A 63 28.01 -2.71 3.04
C LYS A 63 27.42 -3.00 1.67
N ASP A 64 26.55 -2.11 1.20
CA ASP A 64 26.03 -2.14 -0.16
C ASP A 64 27.19 -1.94 -1.17
N CYS A 65 26.98 -2.19 -2.46
CA CYS A 65 27.96 -1.88 -3.51
C CYS A 65 28.40 -0.39 -3.52
N ALA A 66 27.67 0.48 -2.84
CA ALA A 66 27.96 1.90 -2.64
C ALA A 66 28.57 2.24 -1.26
N GLY A 67 28.98 1.25 -0.45
CA GLY A 67 29.68 1.47 0.82
C GLY A 67 28.79 1.87 2.01
N ARG A 68 27.48 1.94 1.84
CA ARG A 68 26.50 2.27 2.89
C ARG A 68 26.24 1.08 3.79
N GLU A 69 26.07 1.34 5.09
CA GLU A 69 25.62 0.32 6.04
C GLU A 69 24.18 -0.09 5.71
N LYS A 70 23.92 -1.40 5.66
CA LYS A 70 22.53 -1.90 5.65
C LYS A 70 21.89 -1.69 7.01
N SER A 71 21.50 -0.47 7.32
CA SER A 71 20.50 -0.25 8.36
C SER A 71 19.15 -0.71 7.80
N VAL A 72 18.53 -1.65 8.49
CA VAL A 72 17.16 -2.09 8.20
C VAL A 72 16.20 -1.10 8.86
N GLU A 73 16.42 0.20 8.65
CA GLU A 73 15.41 1.19 8.98
C GLU A 73 14.35 1.12 7.88
N PHE A 74 13.43 0.17 8.01
CA PHE A 74 12.13 0.24 7.36
C PHE A 74 11.33 1.39 7.98
N LEU A 75 11.81 2.62 7.82
CA LEU A 75 10.92 3.78 7.86
C LEU A 75 10.05 3.62 6.63
N GLY A 76 8.80 3.19 6.84
CA GLY A 76 7.81 3.05 5.78
C GLY A 76 7.73 4.37 5.04
N TYR A 77 8.40 4.45 3.89
CA TYR A 77 8.44 5.65 3.09
C TYR A 77 7.03 5.85 2.53
N GLU A 78 6.25 6.72 3.15
CA GLU A 78 5.01 7.20 2.53
C GLU A 78 5.38 7.71 1.13
N ALA A 79 4.64 7.25 0.13
CA ALA A 79 4.90 7.50 -1.29
C ALA A 79 5.35 8.96 -1.53
N GLY A 80 6.42 9.16 -2.30
CA GLY A 80 7.02 10.48 -2.53
C GLY A 80 5.99 11.55 -2.87
N LEU A 81 5.62 12.37 -1.88
CA LEU A 81 4.61 13.41 -2.03
C LEU A 81 5.13 14.50 -2.97
N THR A 82 4.32 14.86 -3.96
CA THR A 82 4.56 16.06 -4.77
C THR A 82 4.38 17.32 -3.90
N ASP A 83 4.99 18.44 -4.30
CA ASP A 83 4.91 19.68 -3.53
C ASP A 83 3.48 20.23 -3.45
N GLU A 84 2.65 19.98 -4.47
CA GLU A 84 1.22 20.31 -4.41
C GLU A 84 0.48 19.52 -3.33
N MET A 85 0.80 18.22 -3.17
CA MET A 85 0.20 17.40 -2.12
C MET A 85 0.65 17.86 -0.74
N LYS A 86 1.92 18.25 -0.59
CA LYS A 86 2.44 18.84 0.66
C LYS A 86 1.71 20.14 0.99
N LYS A 87 1.52 21.03 0.01
CA LYS A 87 0.80 22.29 0.20
C LYS A 87 -0.66 22.06 0.61
N LYS A 88 -1.36 21.11 -0.03
CA LYS A 88 -2.75 20.75 0.34
C LYS A 88 -2.82 20.16 1.75
N ARG A 89 -1.89 19.28 2.12
CA ARG A 89 -1.80 18.75 3.49
C ARG A 89 -1.55 19.87 4.49
N LEU A 90 -0.62 20.78 4.21
CA LEU A 90 -0.32 21.92 5.08
C LEU A 90 -1.53 22.86 5.26
N ASP A 91 -2.19 23.24 4.17
CA ASP A 91 -3.40 24.08 4.20
C ASP A 91 -4.53 23.41 5.01
N PHE A 92 -4.68 22.09 4.88
CA PHE A 92 -5.62 21.33 5.69
C PHE A 92 -5.26 21.37 7.19
N TYR A 93 -3.99 21.15 7.55
CA TYR A 93 -3.55 21.20 8.95
C TYR A 93 -3.72 22.59 9.57
N LEU A 94 -3.36 23.65 8.84
CA LEU A 94 -3.51 25.02 9.35
C LEU A 94 -4.96 25.37 9.65
N LYS A 95 -5.93 24.87 8.87
CA LYS A 95 -7.36 25.05 9.13
C LYS A 95 -7.87 24.30 10.36
N LEU A 96 -7.20 23.21 10.73
CA LEU A 96 -7.53 22.36 11.87
C LEU A 96 -6.70 22.68 13.11
N GLN A 97 -5.75 23.61 13.02
CA GLN A 97 -4.77 23.89 14.09
C GLN A 97 -5.45 24.31 15.40
N ASP A 98 -6.53 25.09 15.31
CA ASP A 98 -7.27 25.58 16.47
C ASP A 98 -8.41 24.63 16.92
N TRP A 99 -8.50 23.43 16.33
CA TRP A 99 -9.53 22.48 16.72
C TRP A 99 -9.17 21.81 18.04
N GLY A 100 -10.00 22.06 19.06
CA GLY A 100 -9.93 21.35 20.34
C GLY A 100 -10.47 19.91 20.25
N LEU A 101 -10.26 19.14 21.32
CA LEU A 101 -10.68 17.74 21.43
C LEU A 101 -12.14 17.52 21.05
N GLU A 102 -13.04 18.42 21.47
CA GLU A 102 -14.48 18.29 21.19
C GLU A 102 -14.81 18.27 19.68
N LYS A 103 -14.11 19.09 18.87
CA LYS A 103 -14.29 19.05 17.40
C LYS A 103 -13.66 17.82 16.76
N LEU A 104 -12.66 17.21 17.39
CA LEU A 104 -12.05 15.97 16.91
C LEU A 104 -12.94 14.75 17.18
N LYS A 105 -13.77 14.79 18.23
CA LYS A 105 -14.73 13.72 18.55
C LYS A 105 -15.81 13.54 17.47
N ASP A 106 -16.13 14.62 16.75
CA ASP A 106 -17.10 14.62 15.65
C ASP A 106 -16.54 14.03 14.34
N ILE A 107 -15.24 13.75 14.27
CA ILE A 107 -14.62 13.19 13.07
C ILE A 107 -14.89 11.69 13.01
N ILE A 108 -15.49 11.27 11.89
CA ILE A 108 -15.71 9.87 11.57
C ILE A 108 -14.50 9.34 10.79
N SER A 109 -13.87 8.28 11.29
CA SER A 109 -12.75 7.60 10.60
C SER A 109 -13.20 6.29 9.98
N THR A 110 -12.58 5.91 8.85
CA THR A 110 -12.94 4.69 8.08
C THR A 110 -11.69 3.92 7.66
N GLY A 111 -11.66 2.60 7.91
CA GLY A 111 -10.73 1.70 7.21
C GLY A 111 -10.30 0.49 8.03
N ILE A 112 -10.69 -0.71 7.59
CA ILE A 112 -10.17 -1.99 8.08
C ILE A 112 -9.95 -2.91 6.88
N VAL A 113 -8.74 -3.45 6.73
CA VAL A 113 -8.43 -4.53 5.78
C VAL A 113 -8.35 -5.83 6.57
N LEU A 114 -9.40 -6.67 6.48
CA LEU A 114 -9.44 -8.00 7.11
C LEU A 114 -8.85 -9.06 6.16
N GLY A 115 -8.21 -10.08 6.73
CA GLY A 115 -7.50 -11.15 6.00
C GLY A 115 -6.02 -10.88 5.75
N HIS A 116 -5.55 -9.65 5.98
CA HIS A 116 -4.11 -9.37 6.00
C HIS A 116 -3.51 -9.78 7.35
N ARG A 117 -2.80 -10.91 7.40
CA ARG A 117 -1.92 -11.21 8.55
C ARG A 117 -0.82 -10.14 8.58
N ARG A 118 -0.78 -9.33 9.66
CA ARG A 118 0.26 -8.32 9.87
C ARG A 118 1.60 -9.02 10.11
N GLY A 119 2.62 -8.69 9.30
CA GLY A 119 3.96 -9.25 9.38
C GLY A 119 4.18 -10.52 8.53
N SER A 120 5.46 -10.76 8.19
CA SER A 120 5.89 -11.99 7.53
C SER A 120 5.71 -13.19 8.45
N GLN A 121 5.27 -14.33 7.90
CA GLN A 121 5.34 -15.60 8.64
C GLN A 121 6.82 -15.97 8.79
N LYS A 122 7.30 -16.13 10.02
CA LYS A 122 8.60 -16.77 10.27
C LYS A 122 8.45 -18.24 9.90
N VAL A 123 8.84 -18.58 8.68
CA VAL A 123 8.91 -19.96 8.20
C VAL A 123 10.36 -20.40 8.38
N TRP A 124 10.59 -21.36 9.27
CA TRP A 124 11.85 -22.10 9.28
C TRP A 124 11.77 -23.12 8.14
N ARG A 125 12.60 -22.95 7.11
CA ARG A 125 12.66 -23.87 5.98
C ARG A 125 14.11 -24.23 5.68
N THR A 126 14.34 -25.47 5.31
CA THR A 126 15.60 -25.84 4.66
C THR A 126 15.54 -25.49 3.17
N PHE A 127 16.69 -25.53 2.47
CA PHE A 127 16.74 -25.24 1.03
C PHE A 127 15.87 -26.19 0.19
N ALA A 128 15.66 -27.42 0.67
CA ALA A 128 14.84 -28.43 0.00
C ALA A 128 13.33 -28.14 0.08
N ASP A 129 12.87 -27.45 1.12
CA ASP A 129 11.44 -27.21 1.37
C ASP A 129 10.88 -26.03 0.58
N VAL A 130 11.73 -25.32 -0.19
CA VAL A 130 11.36 -24.11 -0.93
C VAL A 130 10.26 -24.37 -1.98
N SER A 131 10.21 -25.58 -2.54
CA SER A 131 9.24 -25.99 -3.55
C SER A 131 8.01 -26.72 -2.99
N ASN A 132 7.93 -26.96 -1.66
CA ASN A 132 6.82 -27.72 -1.08
C ASN A 132 5.54 -26.86 -1.06
N PRO A 133 4.43 -27.30 -1.71
CA PRO A 133 3.17 -26.56 -1.73
C PRO A 133 2.57 -26.25 -0.36
N THR A 134 2.88 -27.04 0.68
CA THR A 134 2.44 -26.77 2.06
C THR A 134 3.19 -25.59 2.70
N VAL A 135 4.33 -25.20 2.12
CA VAL A 135 5.23 -24.14 2.59
C VAL A 135 5.18 -22.90 1.67
N ILE A 136 4.52 -23.00 0.52
CA ILE A 136 4.31 -21.90 -0.44
C ILE A 136 2.97 -21.20 -0.16
N ARG A 137 3.00 -19.89 0.12
CA ARG A 137 1.79 -19.07 0.13
C ARG A 137 1.30 -18.83 -1.29
N ARG A 138 0.08 -19.26 -1.60
CA ARG A 138 -0.64 -18.79 -2.80
C ARG A 138 -1.29 -17.45 -2.50
N HIS A 139 -0.78 -16.39 -3.13
CA HIS A 139 -1.44 -15.10 -3.14
C HIS A 139 -2.37 -15.03 -4.34
N TRP A 140 -3.68 -15.07 -4.09
CA TRP A 140 -4.69 -14.95 -5.13
C TRP A 140 -5.03 -13.48 -5.36
N LYS A 141 -4.48 -12.89 -6.43
CA LYS A 141 -4.78 -11.50 -6.78
C LYS A 141 -6.25 -11.38 -7.21
N GLY A 142 -7.01 -10.52 -6.53
CA GLY A 142 -8.42 -10.25 -6.88
C GLY A 142 -9.45 -11.18 -6.21
N VAL A 143 -9.04 -12.03 -5.27
CA VAL A 143 -9.99 -12.78 -4.44
C VAL A 143 -10.34 -11.92 -3.23
N THR A 144 -11.60 -11.54 -3.14
CA THR A 144 -12.16 -10.77 -2.02
C THR A 144 -13.32 -11.58 -1.44
N GLU A 145 -13.21 -12.02 -0.18
CA GLU A 145 -14.26 -12.84 0.46
C GLU A 145 -15.44 -11.97 0.92
N PHE A 146 -15.17 -10.78 1.44
CA PHE A 146 -16.15 -9.78 1.83
C PHE A 146 -15.50 -8.39 1.87
N MET A 147 -16.30 -7.34 1.77
CA MET A 147 -15.84 -5.96 1.91
C MET A 147 -16.42 -5.38 3.20
N VAL A 148 -15.64 -4.60 3.95
CA VAL A 148 -16.12 -3.99 5.19
C VAL A 148 -16.09 -2.49 5.05
N TRP A 149 -17.23 -1.87 5.33
CA TRP A 149 -17.29 -0.47 5.68
C TRP A 149 -17.50 -0.38 7.19
N ALA A 150 -16.71 0.45 7.84
CA ALA A 150 -16.83 0.68 9.27
C ALA A 150 -16.55 2.14 9.51
N CYS A 151 -17.30 2.72 10.43
CA CYS A 151 -17.08 4.06 10.90
C CYS A 151 -17.01 4.05 12.42
N PHE A 152 -16.26 4.98 13.00
CA PHE A 152 -16.19 5.15 14.45
C PHE A 152 -15.95 6.61 14.79
N THR A 153 -16.47 7.04 15.94
CA THR A 153 -16.15 8.31 16.56
C THR A 153 -15.27 8.07 17.78
N TYR A 154 -14.80 9.13 18.42
CA TYR A 154 -13.87 9.02 19.55
C TYR A 154 -14.46 8.23 20.72
N ASP A 155 -15.74 8.46 21.04
CA ASP A 155 -16.40 7.88 22.22
C ASP A 155 -17.25 6.64 21.89
N LYS A 156 -17.54 6.38 20.61
CA LYS A 156 -18.46 5.31 20.20
C LYS A 156 -17.97 4.56 18.98
N GLU A 157 -18.11 3.25 19.05
CA GLU A 157 -18.08 2.42 17.85
C GLU A 157 -19.24 2.84 16.96
N GLY A 158 -18.93 3.20 15.72
CA GLY A 158 -19.95 3.44 14.72
C GLY A 158 -20.33 2.14 14.05
N PRO A 159 -21.31 2.20 13.14
CA PRO A 159 -21.74 1.03 12.42
C PRO A 159 -20.63 0.35 11.61
N ILE A 160 -20.70 -0.97 11.63
CA ILE A 160 -19.91 -1.86 10.80
C ILE A 160 -20.86 -2.58 9.86
N TYR A 161 -20.60 -2.46 8.56
CA TYR A 161 -21.32 -3.17 7.54
C TYR A 161 -20.40 -4.08 6.74
N ILE A 162 -20.77 -5.37 6.73
CA ILE A 162 -20.07 -6.40 5.99
C ILE A 162 -20.83 -6.66 4.69
N TRP A 163 -20.24 -6.21 3.59
CA TRP A 163 -20.74 -6.35 2.25
C TRP A 163 -20.37 -7.72 1.66
N LYS A 164 -21.40 -8.46 1.29
CA LYS A 164 -21.26 -9.65 0.44
C LYS A 164 -20.98 -9.25 -1.02
N THR A 165 -20.38 -10.17 -1.75
CA THR A 165 -20.24 -10.08 -3.21
C THR A 165 -21.61 -9.91 -3.86
N GLU A 166 -21.71 -8.94 -4.75
CA GLU A 166 -22.97 -8.64 -5.45
C GLU A 166 -23.34 -9.79 -6.39
N THR A 167 -24.57 -10.28 -6.30
CA THR A 167 -25.04 -11.31 -7.23
C THR A 167 -25.40 -10.70 -8.58
N ALA A 168 -25.47 -11.52 -9.63
CA ALA A 168 -25.88 -11.04 -10.95
C ALA A 168 -27.34 -10.54 -10.98
N GLN A 169 -28.20 -11.05 -10.09
CA GLN A 169 -29.58 -10.61 -9.95
C GLN A 169 -29.67 -9.21 -9.34
N ASP A 170 -28.91 -8.96 -8.27
CA ASP A 170 -28.84 -7.64 -7.63
C ASP A 170 -28.40 -6.55 -8.62
N LYS A 171 -27.45 -6.88 -9.49
CA LYS A 171 -26.99 -5.98 -10.56
C LYS A 171 -28.12 -5.60 -11.51
N LYS A 172 -28.88 -6.59 -11.98
CA LYS A 172 -30.01 -6.36 -12.89
C LYS A 172 -31.10 -5.52 -12.23
N LEU A 173 -31.43 -5.80 -10.97
CA LEU A 173 -32.42 -5.02 -10.22
C LEU A 173 -31.98 -3.57 -10.07
N ALA A 174 -30.72 -3.34 -9.70
CA ALA A 174 -30.14 -2.01 -9.61
C ALA A 174 -30.16 -1.27 -10.95
N ASP A 175 -29.84 -1.94 -12.06
CA ASP A 175 -29.89 -1.33 -13.39
C ASP A 175 -31.32 -0.92 -13.78
N ILE A 176 -32.32 -1.74 -13.44
CA ILE A 176 -33.73 -1.42 -13.64
C ILE A 176 -34.15 -0.20 -12.81
N GLU A 177 -33.78 -0.16 -11.53
CA GLU A 177 -34.12 0.97 -10.65
C GLU A 177 -33.44 2.27 -11.09
N ILE A 178 -32.18 2.20 -11.52
CA ILE A 178 -31.45 3.36 -12.05
C ILE A 178 -32.05 3.83 -13.38
N ALA A 179 -32.52 2.91 -14.23
CA ALA A 179 -33.21 3.27 -15.46
C ALA A 179 -34.49 4.07 -15.16
N LYS A 180 -35.30 3.61 -14.19
CA LYS A 180 -36.52 4.32 -13.74
C LYS A 180 -36.19 5.71 -13.18
N LEU A 181 -35.20 5.81 -12.29
CA LEU A 181 -34.79 7.12 -11.76
C LEU A 181 -34.26 8.06 -12.85
N ASN A 182 -33.55 7.53 -13.84
CA ASN A 182 -33.09 8.34 -14.96
C ASN A 182 -34.25 8.82 -15.84
N GLU A 183 -35.30 8.02 -16.00
CA GLU A 183 -36.52 8.40 -16.74
C GLU A 183 -37.25 9.55 -16.04
N GLU A 184 -37.31 9.54 -14.71
CA GLU A 184 -37.88 10.62 -13.90
C GLU A 184 -37.01 11.89 -13.89
N LEU A 185 -35.68 11.73 -13.85
CA LEU A 185 -34.74 12.85 -13.75
C LEU A 185 -34.47 13.54 -15.10
N GLU A 186 -34.53 12.81 -16.20
CA GLU A 186 -34.26 13.35 -17.53
C GLU A 186 -35.12 14.58 -17.87
N PRO A 187 -36.46 14.60 -17.69
CA PRO A 187 -37.26 15.78 -17.99
C PRO A 187 -36.88 16.98 -17.11
N ILE A 188 -36.63 16.76 -15.82
CA ILE A 188 -36.24 17.82 -14.87
C ILE A 188 -34.89 18.42 -15.26
N LYS A 189 -33.92 17.58 -15.62
CA LYS A 189 -32.59 18.05 -16.02
C LYS A 189 -32.57 18.69 -17.39
N LYS A 190 -33.45 18.25 -18.29
CA LYS A 190 -33.65 18.89 -19.58
C LYS A 190 -34.22 20.29 -19.41
N THR A 191 -35.25 20.50 -18.57
CA THR A 191 -35.80 21.85 -18.32
C THR A 191 -34.77 22.77 -17.64
N GLU A 192 -34.03 22.29 -16.63
CA GLU A 192 -32.91 23.04 -16.04
C GLU A 192 -31.86 23.44 -17.09
N TRP A 193 -31.54 22.54 -18.01
CA TRP A 193 -30.58 22.82 -19.08
C TRP A 193 -31.11 23.81 -20.11
N GLU A 194 -32.38 23.70 -20.49
CA GLU A 194 -33.05 24.63 -21.41
C GLU A 194 -33.11 26.04 -20.82
N LEU A 195 -33.44 26.16 -19.53
CA LEU A 195 -33.44 27.45 -18.82
C LEU A 195 -32.04 28.06 -18.76
N ASN A 196 -31.04 27.30 -18.32
CA ASN A 196 -29.67 27.79 -18.24
C ASN A 196 -29.11 28.18 -19.61
N THR A 197 -29.35 27.35 -20.63
CA THR A 197 -28.92 27.61 -22.00
C THR A 197 -29.66 28.81 -22.59
N GLY A 198 -30.96 28.91 -22.35
CA GLY A 198 -31.81 30.04 -22.75
C GLY A 198 -31.31 31.34 -22.16
N LEU A 199 -31.15 31.42 -20.84
CA LEU A 199 -30.58 32.60 -20.13
C LEU A 199 -29.19 32.97 -20.66
N THR A 200 -28.36 31.96 -20.92
CA THR A 200 -27.01 32.13 -21.47
C THR A 200 -27.01 32.66 -22.92
N ARG A 201 -28.13 32.51 -23.66
CA ARG A 201 -28.33 33.03 -25.02
C ARG A 201 -29.08 34.35 -25.06
N VAL A 202 -29.88 34.66 -24.05
CA VAL A 202 -30.62 35.93 -23.90
C VAL A 202 -29.68 37.12 -23.62
N GLN A 203 -28.36 36.91 -23.48
CA GLN A 203 -27.42 37.89 -22.91
C GLN A 203 -27.56 39.34 -23.44
N LEU A 204 -28.00 40.23 -22.54
CA LEU A 204 -27.94 41.71 -22.55
C LEU A 204 -26.52 42.32 -22.69
N ARG A 205 -25.49 41.52 -22.96
CA ARG A 205 -24.12 41.99 -23.18
C ARG A 205 -23.55 41.38 -24.46
N SER A 206 -23.16 42.26 -25.37
CA SER A 206 -22.51 41.99 -26.65
C SER A 206 -21.16 41.33 -26.44
N GLY A 207 -21.06 40.03 -26.70
CA GLY A 207 -19.78 39.36 -26.56
C GLY A 207 -19.78 37.84 -26.71
N LYS A 208 -20.64 37.26 -27.56
CA LYS A 208 -20.52 35.84 -27.90
C LYS A 208 -20.28 35.59 -29.38
N THR A 209 -19.21 34.85 -29.60
CA THR A 209 -18.74 34.33 -30.88
C THR A 209 -19.82 33.45 -31.53
N PRO A 210 -20.10 33.64 -32.84
CA PRO A 210 -21.03 32.79 -33.58
C PRO A 210 -20.62 31.31 -33.49
N GLY A 211 -21.52 30.44 -33.07
CA GLY A 211 -21.23 29.02 -32.88
C GLY A 211 -22.48 28.14 -32.97
N ARG A 212 -22.27 26.83 -33.09
CA ARG A 212 -23.35 25.84 -33.23
C ARG A 212 -24.29 25.86 -32.02
N VAL A 213 -25.59 25.77 -32.29
CA VAL A 213 -26.62 25.65 -31.24
C VAL A 213 -26.37 24.39 -30.42
N PRO A 214 -26.22 24.50 -29.08
CA PRO A 214 -26.04 23.34 -28.25
C PRO A 214 -27.31 22.48 -28.26
N GLN A 215 -27.15 21.16 -28.29
CA GLN A 215 -28.25 20.18 -28.29
C GLN A 215 -28.22 19.38 -27.00
N TRP A 216 -29.40 19.13 -26.43
CA TRP A 216 -29.53 18.26 -25.25
C TRP A 216 -29.06 16.84 -25.55
N ARG A 217 -28.32 16.26 -24.62
CA ARG A 217 -27.88 14.85 -24.66
C ARG A 217 -27.91 14.27 -23.25
N TRP A 218 -28.64 13.18 -23.03
CA TRP A 218 -28.68 12.54 -21.72
C TRP A 218 -27.42 11.71 -21.45
N ASN A 219 -26.48 12.29 -20.70
CA ASN A 219 -25.17 11.71 -20.43
C ASN A 219 -24.68 12.08 -19.01
N LYS A 220 -23.55 11.52 -18.58
CA LYS A 220 -22.99 11.74 -17.23
C LYS A 220 -22.69 13.22 -16.92
N LYS A 221 -22.28 14.01 -17.92
CA LYS A 221 -22.05 15.46 -17.75
C LYS A 221 -23.36 16.20 -17.44
N ASN A 222 -24.44 15.73 -18.04
CA ASN A 222 -25.79 16.22 -17.80
C ASN A 222 -26.50 15.46 -16.66
N ARG A 223 -25.71 14.83 -15.77
CA ARG A 223 -26.16 14.17 -14.54
C ARG A 223 -26.95 12.87 -14.71
N LYS A 224 -26.84 12.19 -15.87
CA LYS A 224 -27.32 10.82 -16.01
C LYS A 224 -26.62 9.92 -14.99
N LEU A 225 -27.41 9.17 -14.22
CA LEU A 225 -26.92 8.20 -13.24
C LEU A 225 -26.42 6.96 -13.96
N VAL A 226 -25.16 6.58 -13.74
CA VAL A 226 -24.53 5.39 -14.33
C VAL A 226 -23.69 4.70 -13.26
N ARG A 227 -23.73 3.37 -13.24
CA ARG A 227 -22.85 2.54 -12.39
C ARG A 227 -21.55 2.29 -13.15
N GLU A 228 -20.44 2.73 -12.57
CA GLU A 228 -19.10 2.50 -13.12
C GLU A 228 -18.16 2.08 -11.97
N SER A 229 -18.27 0.83 -11.50
CA SER A 229 -17.29 0.28 -10.56
C SER A 229 -16.54 -0.90 -11.19
N LYS A 230 -15.20 -0.86 -11.08
CA LYS A 230 -14.31 -1.95 -11.52
C LYS A 230 -14.09 -3.01 -10.42
N GLY A 231 -14.99 -3.05 -9.44
CA GLY A 231 -14.85 -3.79 -8.18
C GLY A 231 -15.04 -2.85 -6.99
N GLY A 232 -15.44 -3.39 -5.84
CA GLY A 232 -15.76 -2.58 -4.66
C GLY A 232 -17.26 -2.36 -4.44
N ILE A 233 -17.59 -1.61 -3.39
CA ILE A 233 -18.92 -1.05 -3.13
C ILE A 233 -19.05 0.20 -4.00
N ASP A 234 -20.17 0.34 -4.70
CA ASP A 234 -20.46 1.52 -5.49
C ASP A 234 -21.44 2.46 -4.79
N TRP A 235 -21.58 3.67 -5.35
CA TRP A 235 -22.43 4.72 -4.79
C TRP A 235 -23.90 4.28 -4.64
N TRP A 236 -24.40 3.46 -5.58
CA TRP A 236 -25.78 2.99 -5.58
C TRP A 236 -26.06 2.04 -4.43
N ARG A 237 -25.18 1.04 -4.24
CA ARG A 237 -25.29 0.10 -3.12
C ARG A 237 -25.16 0.83 -1.79
N TYR A 238 -24.16 1.71 -1.65
CA TYR A 238 -23.95 2.53 -0.47
C TYR A 238 -25.22 3.30 -0.08
N GLN A 239 -25.85 3.97 -1.05
CA GLN A 239 -27.07 4.74 -0.83
C GLN A 239 -28.23 3.86 -0.34
N LYS A 240 -28.46 2.69 -0.96
CA LYS A 240 -29.56 1.78 -0.63
C LYS A 240 -29.44 1.14 0.75
N VAL A 241 -28.23 0.79 1.16
CA VAL A 241 -28.03 -0.04 2.36
C VAL A 241 -27.67 0.80 3.57
N GLU A 242 -26.81 1.80 3.42
CA GLU A 242 -26.31 2.58 4.56
C GLU A 242 -27.15 3.84 4.73
N LEU A 243 -27.24 4.70 3.70
CA LEU A 243 -27.89 6.00 3.86
C LEU A 243 -29.39 5.91 4.19
N PHE A 244 -30.14 5.06 3.49
CA PHE A 244 -31.59 4.94 3.69
C PHE A 244 -31.97 4.20 4.97
N LYS A 245 -31.15 3.25 5.46
CA LYS A 245 -31.41 2.60 6.76
C LYS A 245 -31.22 3.57 7.92
N TYR A 246 -30.10 4.29 7.95
CA TYR A 246 -29.86 5.27 9.02
C TYR A 246 -30.87 6.42 9.02
N LEU A 247 -31.27 6.91 7.84
CA LEU A 247 -32.30 7.95 7.75
C LEU A 247 -33.66 7.46 8.26
N ALA A 248 -34.06 6.23 7.92
CA ALA A 248 -35.33 5.65 8.40
C ALA A 248 -35.34 5.47 9.93
N ASP A 249 -34.23 5.00 10.50
CA ASP A 249 -34.08 4.81 11.95
C ASP A 249 -33.97 6.13 12.74
N SER A 250 -33.51 7.21 12.09
CA SER A 250 -33.40 8.55 12.70
C SER A 250 -34.70 9.36 12.69
N ILE A 251 -35.70 8.98 11.89
CA ILE A 251 -37.02 9.64 11.80
C ILE A 251 -38.02 9.01 12.78
N THR A 252 -37.67 7.88 13.40
CA THR A 252 -38.53 7.13 14.32
C THR A 252 -38.32 7.47 15.80
N TYR A 253 -37.64 8.58 16.13
CA TYR A 253 -37.49 9.11 17.49
C TYR A 253 -38.06 10.52 17.62
#